data_AF-A0A6G3MG38-F1
#
_entry.id   AF-A0A6G3MG38-F1
#
_cell.length_a   1.000
_cell.length_b   1.000
_cell.length_c   1.000
_cell.angle_alpha   90.00
_cell.angle_beta   90.00
_cell.angle_gamma   90.00
#
_symmetry.space_group_name_H-M   'P 1'
#
loop_
_entity.id
_entity.type
_entity.pdbx_description
1 polymer ?
#
loop_
_entity_poly.entity_id
_entity_poly.type
_entity_poly.pdbx_seq_one_letter_code
_entity_poly.pdbx_strand_id
1 'polypeptide(L)'
;NFTFKYSIYIATIEKGSLLINSLLEEDRIDSIGLIVVDEIHMINEPKRGVTLEIMLTKILHHKLSIQIIGMSATLKNVNDLCSFLSATYFSCTQRPIALTENLCIGNNVYSINSTDPNWKQTMILKKSLQHFDVKIYSNL
;
A
#
# COMPACT_ATOMS: atom_id res chain seq x y z
N ASN A 1 -4.80 35.45 21.43
CA ASN A 1 -5.15 34.84 20.12
C ASN A 1 -4.11 33.79 19.76
N PHE A 2 -4.34 32.53 20.11
CA PHE A 2 -3.52 31.42 19.63
C PHE A 2 -4.02 31.02 18.24
N THR A 3 -3.27 31.37 17.21
CA THR A 3 -3.52 30.90 15.84
C THR A 3 -3.01 29.46 15.76
N PHE A 4 -3.91 28.47 15.76
CA PHE A 4 -3.52 27.08 15.53
C PHE A 4 -2.99 26.96 14.10
N LYS A 5 -1.67 26.79 13.97
CA LYS A 5 -1.02 26.61 12.68
C LYS A 5 -1.05 25.11 12.36
N TYR A 6 -1.92 24.71 11.44
CA TYR A 6 -1.96 23.33 10.97
C TYR A 6 -0.72 23.04 10.13
N SER A 7 -0.02 21.96 10.46
CA SER A 7 1.18 21.50 9.76
C SER A 7 0.93 20.10 9.24
N ILE A 8 1.39 19.83 8.02
CA ILE A 8 1.38 18.49 7.42
C ILE A 8 2.83 18.07 7.26
N TYR A 9 3.17 16.90 7.79
CA TYR A 9 4.49 16.29 7.66
C TYR A 9 4.39 15.09 6.74
N ILE A 10 5.28 15.00 5.75
CA ILE A 10 5.38 13.86 4.83
C ILE A 10 6.75 13.24 5.03
N ALA A 11 6.78 11.96 5.34
CA ALA A 11 8.01 11.23 5.65
C ALA A 11 7.91 9.77 5.22
N THR A 12 9.06 9.12 5.05
CA THR A 12 9.12 7.66 4.93
C THR A 12 8.78 7.00 6.28
N ILE A 13 8.52 5.69 6.28
CA ILE A 13 8.24 4.93 7.51
C ILE A 13 9.34 5.17 8.57
N GLU A 14 10.60 5.13 8.18
CA GLU A 14 11.74 5.28 9.08
C GLU A 14 11.78 6.69 9.69
N LYS A 15 11.57 7.73 8.87
CA LYS A 15 11.55 9.12 9.35
C LYS A 15 10.32 9.42 10.20
N GLY A 16 9.17 8.86 9.84
CA GLY A 16 7.95 8.94 10.64
C GLY A 16 8.14 8.28 12.01
N SER A 17 8.79 7.11 12.08
CA SER A 17 9.07 6.46 13.36
C SER A 17 9.98 7.30 14.24
N LEU A 18 11.01 7.94 13.67
CA LEU A 18 11.89 8.83 14.42
C LEU A 18 11.14 10.06 14.95
N LEU A 19 10.25 10.64 14.14
CA LEU A 19 9.41 11.77 14.56
C LEU A 19 8.50 11.38 15.73
N ILE A 20 7.79 10.24 15.63
CA ILE A 20 6.93 9.75 16.70
C ILE A 20 7.72 9.49 17.97
N ASN A 21 8.92 8.89 17.88
CA ASN A 21 9.78 8.69 19.04
C ASN A 21 10.18 10.02 19.69
N SER A 22 10.61 11.00 18.90
CA SER A 22 10.97 12.33 19.40
C SER A 22 9.80 13.04 20.07
N LEU A 23 8.58 12.94 19.52
CA LEU A 23 7.39 13.52 20.12
C LEU A 23 6.98 12.82 21.42
N LEU A 24 7.19 11.50 21.52
CA LEU A 24 6.97 10.75 22.75
C LEU A 24 7.99 11.13 23.83
N GLU A 25 9.27 11.26 23.46
CA GLU A 25 10.34 11.69 24.38
C GLU A 25 10.13 13.11 24.92
N GLU A 26 9.54 14.00 24.11
CA GLU A 26 9.20 15.37 24.50
C GLU A 26 7.83 15.51 25.19
N ASP A 27 7.06 14.43 25.37
CA ASP A 27 5.68 14.46 25.90
C ASP A 27 4.73 15.37 25.08
N ARG A 28 4.87 15.31 23.74
CA ARG A 28 4.15 16.16 22.77
C ARG A 28 3.38 15.36 21.72
N ILE A 29 3.26 14.05 21.91
CA ILE A 29 2.55 13.18 20.96
C ILE A 29 1.07 13.58 20.79
N ASP A 30 0.47 14.18 21.81
CA ASP A 30 -0.90 14.73 21.82
C ASP A 30 -1.10 15.89 20.83
N SER A 31 -0.01 16.48 20.33
CA SER A 31 -0.07 17.50 19.29
C SER A 31 -0.41 16.95 17.90
N ILE A 32 -0.33 15.63 17.71
CA ILE A 32 -0.74 14.95 16.48
C ILE A 32 -2.23 14.64 16.58
N GLY A 33 -3.01 15.06 15.58
CA GLY A 33 -4.44 14.71 15.48
C GLY A 33 -4.74 13.54 14.54
N LEU A 34 -3.89 13.35 13.52
CA LEU A 34 -4.12 12.40 12.44
C LEU A 34 -2.79 11.83 11.95
N ILE A 35 -2.76 10.51 11.73
CA ILE A 35 -1.67 9.81 11.07
C ILE A 35 -2.24 9.07 9.86
N VAL A 36 -1.69 9.35 8.68
CA VAL A 36 -2.01 8.63 7.45
C VAL A 36 -0.82 7.75 7.10
N VAL A 37 -1.05 6.45 7.01
CA VAL A 37 -0.05 5.45 6.61
C VAL A 37 -0.38 4.99 5.21
N ASP A 38 0.38 5.45 4.24
CA ASP A 38 0.32 4.93 2.88
C ASP A 38 1.05 3.58 2.79
N GLU A 39 0.59 2.71 1.89
CA GLU A 39 1.07 1.35 1.70
C GLU A 39 1.20 0.55 3.01
N ILE A 40 0.16 0.58 3.85
CA ILE A 40 0.14 -0.12 5.13
C ILE A 40 0.34 -1.63 5.00
N HIS A 41 0.17 -2.21 3.81
CA HIS A 41 0.54 -3.61 3.55
C HIS A 41 2.02 -3.92 3.75
N MET A 42 2.89 -2.91 3.73
CA MET A 42 4.30 -3.05 4.08
C MET A 42 4.51 -3.56 5.51
N ILE A 43 3.49 -3.56 6.38
CA ILE A 43 3.55 -4.16 7.71
C ILE A 43 3.94 -5.66 7.65
N ASN A 44 3.64 -6.34 6.55
CA ASN A 44 4.01 -7.74 6.34
C ASN A 44 5.42 -7.92 5.74
N GLU A 45 6.15 -6.84 5.46
CA GLU A 45 7.50 -6.93 4.90
C GLU A 45 8.56 -7.14 5.99
N PRO A 46 9.53 -8.06 5.81
CA PRO A 46 10.50 -8.39 6.84
C PRO A 46 11.36 -7.22 7.36
N LYS A 47 11.67 -6.24 6.50
CA LYS A 47 12.55 -5.11 6.86
C LYS A 47 11.77 -3.89 7.34
N ARG A 48 10.80 -3.43 6.55
CA ARG A 48 10.04 -2.20 6.82
C ARG A 48 8.86 -2.43 7.75
N GLY A 49 8.28 -3.62 7.72
CA GLY A 49 7.10 -3.96 8.50
C GLY A 49 7.35 -3.86 10.00
N VAL A 50 8.50 -4.32 10.47
CA VAL A 50 8.91 -4.23 11.88
C VAL A 50 8.92 -2.78 12.37
N THR A 51 9.48 -1.85 11.59
CA THR A 51 9.51 -0.43 11.96
C THR A 51 8.10 0.16 12.02
N LEU A 52 7.25 -0.19 11.05
CA LEU A 52 5.88 0.29 11.00
C LEU A 52 5.04 -0.27 12.17
N GLU A 53 5.15 -1.56 12.44
CA GLU A 53 4.46 -2.25 13.54
C GLU A 53 4.85 -1.65 14.90
N ILE A 54 6.15 -1.42 15.13
CA ILE A 54 6.62 -0.77 16.36
C ILE A 54 6.08 0.65 16.48
N MET A 55 6.10 1.44 15.39
CA MET A 55 5.59 2.81 15.39
C MET A 55 4.10 2.83 15.76
N LEU A 56 3.29 2.02 15.07
CA LEU A 56 1.84 1.94 15.29
C LEU A 56 1.51 1.43 16.69
N THR A 57 2.25 0.44 17.19
CA THR A 57 2.08 -0.09 18.55
C THR A 57 2.31 1.00 19.61
N LYS A 58 3.34 1.84 19.44
CA LYS A 58 3.60 2.98 20.36
C LYS A 58 2.44 3.97 20.38
N ILE A 59 1.91 4.30 19.20
CA ILE A 59 0.77 5.23 19.06
C ILE A 59 -0.48 4.64 19.73
N LEU A 60 -0.81 3.37 19.42
CA LEU A 60 -1.96 2.67 19.99
C LEU A 60 -1.86 2.53 21.51
N HIS A 61 -0.66 2.25 22.03
CA HIS A 61 -0.43 2.12 23.46
C HIS A 61 -0.67 3.43 24.22
N HIS A 62 -0.30 4.56 23.62
CA HIS A 62 -0.47 5.86 24.25
C HIS A 62 -1.95 6.30 24.37
N LYS A 63 -2.90 5.54 23.78
CA LYS A 63 -4.37 5.71 23.89
C LYS A 63 -4.83 7.16 23.70
N LEU A 64 -4.29 7.82 22.69
CA LEU A 64 -4.64 9.19 22.37
C LEU A 64 -5.78 9.24 21.37
N SER A 65 -6.45 10.38 21.30
CA SER A 65 -7.45 10.76 20.30
C SER A 65 -6.89 10.89 18.87
N ILE A 66 -5.78 10.20 18.56
CA ILE A 66 -5.12 10.23 17.25
C ILE A 66 -5.90 9.32 16.31
N GLN A 67 -6.43 9.91 15.24
CA GLN A 67 -7.03 9.11 14.18
C GLN A 67 -5.92 8.48 13.32
N ILE A 68 -6.05 7.19 13.02
CA ILE A 68 -5.15 6.48 12.10
C ILE A 68 -5.93 6.12 10.84
N ILE A 69 -5.41 6.50 9.68
CA ILE A 69 -5.94 6.11 8.37
C ILE A 69 -4.86 5.31 7.65
N GLY A 70 -5.11 4.02 7.43
CA GLY A 70 -4.24 3.16 6.62
C GLY A 70 -4.75 3.05 5.18
N MET A 71 -3.88 3.27 4.20
CA MET A 71 -4.14 3.05 2.78
C MET A 71 -3.28 1.91 2.27
N SER A 72 -3.85 1.07 1.41
CA SER A 72 -3.12 -0.07 0.85
C SER A 72 -3.75 -0.55 -0.45
N ALA A 73 -2.93 -1.20 -1.28
CA ALA A 73 -3.38 -2.18 -2.26
C ALA A 73 -4.11 -3.38 -1.61
N THR A 74 -4.48 -4.37 -2.44
CA THR A 74 -5.17 -5.59 -2.00
C THR A 74 -4.37 -6.35 -0.94
N LEU A 75 -4.95 -6.46 0.27
CA LEU A 75 -4.40 -7.17 1.42
C LEU A 75 -5.10 -8.53 1.60
N LYS A 76 -4.33 -9.61 1.74
CA LYS A 76 -4.89 -10.95 2.04
C LYS A 76 -5.42 -11.05 3.48
N ASN A 77 -4.71 -10.46 4.44
CA ASN A 77 -4.99 -10.58 5.88
C ASN A 77 -5.52 -9.24 6.46
N VAL A 78 -6.49 -8.63 5.78
CA VAL A 78 -7.03 -7.32 6.21
C VAL A 78 -7.70 -7.39 7.59
N ASN A 79 -8.30 -8.53 7.94
CA ASN A 79 -8.96 -8.72 9.23
C ASN A 79 -7.99 -8.65 10.40
N ASP A 80 -6.81 -9.29 10.27
CA ASP A 80 -5.78 -9.26 11.31
C ASP A 80 -5.24 -7.84 11.51
N LEU A 81 -5.03 -7.11 10.41
CA LEU A 81 -4.63 -5.70 10.46
C LEU A 81 -5.70 -4.82 11.13
N CYS A 82 -6.98 -5.05 10.82
CA CYS A 82 -8.09 -4.33 11.45
C CYS A 82 -8.17 -4.63 12.95
N SER A 83 -7.96 -5.89 13.35
CA SER A 83 -7.91 -6.29 14.76
C SER A 83 -6.74 -5.63 15.49
N PHE A 84 -5.55 -5.58 14.86
CA PHE A 84 -4.38 -4.92 15.41
C PHE A 84 -4.62 -3.42 15.62
N LEU A 85 -5.21 -2.74 14.64
CA LEU A 85 -5.48 -1.30 14.69
C LEU A 85 -6.77 -0.92 15.40
N SER A 86 -7.59 -1.90 15.81
CA SER A 86 -8.99 -1.67 16.26
C SER A 86 -9.79 -0.82 15.25
N ALA A 87 -9.64 -1.12 13.96
CA ALA A 87 -10.13 -0.31 12.86
C ALA A 87 -11.23 -1.00 12.04
N THR A 88 -12.03 -0.19 11.35
CA THR A 88 -12.90 -0.63 10.26
C THR A 88 -12.21 -0.41 8.92
N TYR A 89 -12.47 -1.26 7.93
CA TYR A 89 -11.93 -1.09 6.58
C TYR A 89 -13.02 -0.94 5.52
N PHE A 90 -12.64 -0.31 4.41
CA PHE A 90 -13.44 -0.22 3.20
C PHE A 90 -12.58 -0.72 2.04
N SER A 91 -13.15 -1.49 1.12
CA SER A 91 -12.45 -1.98 -0.07
C SER A 91 -13.26 -1.72 -1.33
N CYS A 92 -12.57 -1.35 -2.40
CA CYS A 92 -13.16 -1.15 -3.72
C CYS A 92 -12.19 -1.66 -4.80
N THR A 93 -12.70 -2.38 -5.78
CA THR A 93 -11.92 -2.90 -6.91
C THR A 93 -12.06 -2.06 -8.18
N GLN A 94 -12.88 -1.01 -8.16
CA GLN A 94 -13.12 -0.17 -9.32
C GLN A 94 -11.89 0.69 -9.61
N ARG A 95 -11.45 0.66 -10.87
CA ARG A 95 -10.38 1.51 -11.39
C ARG A 95 -10.97 2.55 -12.33
N PRO A 96 -10.56 3.83 -12.23
CA PRO A 96 -11.04 4.88 -13.15
C PRO A 96 -10.71 4.60 -14.62
N ILE A 97 -9.62 3.86 -14.87
CA ILE A 97 -9.16 3.49 -16.20
C ILE A 97 -9.08 1.96 -16.26
N ALA A 98 -9.63 1.38 -17.32
CA ALA A 98 -9.62 -0.06 -17.55
C ALA A 98 -8.16 -0.56 -17.66
N LEU A 99 -7.85 -1.66 -16.95
CA LEU A 99 -6.56 -2.31 -17.04
C LEU A 99 -6.63 -3.44 -18.08
N THR A 100 -5.75 -3.38 -19.08
CA THR A 100 -5.54 -4.48 -20.04
C THR A 100 -4.29 -5.25 -19.66
N GLU A 101 -4.44 -6.53 -19.33
CA GLU A 101 -3.33 -7.41 -18.98
C GLU A 101 -2.93 -8.26 -20.19
N ASN A 102 -1.63 -8.33 -20.49
CA ASN A 102 -1.11 -9.14 -21.59
C ASN A 102 0.14 -9.92 -21.13
N LEU A 103 0.34 -11.11 -21.67
CA LEU A 103 1.52 -11.95 -21.48
C LEU A 103 2.38 -11.94 -22.74
N CYS A 104 3.68 -11.70 -22.60
CA CYS A 104 4.64 -11.81 -23.70
C CYS A 104 5.41 -13.14 -23.58
N ILE A 105 5.39 -13.95 -24.65
CA ILE A 105 6.20 -15.19 -24.75
C ILE A 105 6.92 -15.17 -26.10
N GLY A 106 8.25 -15.03 -26.07
CA GLY A 106 9.04 -14.78 -27.28
C GLY A 106 8.59 -13.49 -27.97
N ASN A 107 8.26 -13.57 -29.26
CA ASN A 107 7.77 -12.42 -30.04
C ASN A 107 6.23 -12.32 -30.09
N ASN A 108 5.52 -13.08 -29.24
CA ASN A 108 4.05 -13.11 -29.23
C ASN A 108 3.50 -12.48 -27.95
N VAL A 109 2.49 -11.62 -28.12
CA VAL A 109 1.73 -11.01 -27.02
C VAL A 109 0.34 -11.63 -26.99
N TYR A 110 -0.10 -12.08 -25.81
CA TYR A 110 -1.38 -12.73 -25.56
C TYR A 110 -2.18 -11.90 -24.56
N SER A 111 -3.40 -11.49 -24.90
CA SER A 111 -4.26 -10.81 -23.94
C SER A 111 -4.79 -11.79 -22.90
N ILE A 112 -4.66 -11.43 -21.62
CA ILE A 112 -5.19 -12.17 -20.50
C ILE A 112 -6.52 -11.54 -20.11
N ASN A 113 -7.55 -12.37 -19.97
CA ASN A 113 -8.75 -11.98 -19.26
C ASN A 113 -8.66 -12.52 -17.82
N SER A 114 -8.19 -11.69 -16.88
CA SER A 114 -8.03 -12.09 -15.48
C SER A 114 -9.34 -12.29 -14.73
N THR A 115 -10.48 -11.95 -15.35
CA THR A 115 -11.81 -12.30 -14.81
C THR A 115 -12.25 -13.72 -15.16
N ASP A 116 -11.55 -14.42 -16.05
CA ASP A 116 -11.81 -15.83 -16.38
C ASP A 116 -11.08 -16.75 -15.37
N PRO A 117 -11.79 -17.51 -14.51
CA PRO A 117 -11.17 -18.44 -13.56
C PRO A 117 -10.36 -19.56 -14.24
N ASN A 118 -10.61 -19.83 -15.54
CA ASN A 118 -9.88 -20.80 -16.34
C ASN A 118 -8.84 -20.15 -17.26
N TRP A 119 -8.41 -18.89 -17.03
CA TRP A 119 -7.50 -18.17 -17.92
C TRP A 119 -6.21 -18.93 -18.29
N LYS A 120 -5.74 -19.85 -17.44
CA LYS A 120 -4.61 -20.77 -17.74
C LYS A 120 -4.92 -21.75 -18.89
N GLN A 121 -6.17 -22.15 -19.06
CA GLN A 121 -6.70 -22.98 -20.14
C GLN A 121 -7.23 -22.14 -21.31
N THR A 122 -7.78 -20.95 -21.03
CA THR A 122 -8.29 -19.99 -22.02
C THR A 122 -7.23 -19.08 -22.63
N MET A 123 -5.93 -19.39 -22.45
CA MET A 123 -4.84 -18.94 -23.33
C MET A 123 -5.02 -19.53 -24.74
N ILE A 124 -6.21 -19.35 -25.33
CA ILE A 124 -6.44 -19.55 -26.74
C ILE A 124 -5.61 -18.46 -27.40
N LEU A 125 -4.46 -18.90 -27.88
CA LEU A 125 -3.39 -18.19 -28.57
C LEU A 125 -3.97 -17.24 -29.63
N LYS A 126 -4.45 -16.05 -29.24
CA LYS A 126 -4.67 -14.95 -30.17
C LYS A 126 -3.29 -14.44 -30.56
N LYS A 127 -2.75 -15.06 -31.61
CA LYS A 127 -1.44 -14.77 -32.20
C LYS A 127 -1.37 -13.30 -32.60
N SER A 128 -0.32 -12.65 -32.13
CA SER A 128 0.33 -11.44 -32.67
C SER A 128 -0.60 -10.26 -32.98
N LEU A 129 -0.67 -9.31 -32.04
CA LEU A 129 -0.85 -7.91 -32.44
C LEU A 129 0.38 -7.52 -33.28
N GLN A 130 0.24 -7.55 -34.61
CA GLN A 130 1.30 -7.16 -35.56
C GLN A 130 1.72 -5.67 -35.46
N HIS A 131 1.11 -4.90 -34.55
CA HIS A 131 1.32 -3.47 -34.37
C HIS A 131 2.14 -3.10 -33.12
N PHE A 132 2.57 -4.07 -32.31
CA PHE A 132 3.48 -3.81 -31.20
C PHE A 132 4.88 -4.33 -31.56
N ASP A 133 5.77 -3.42 -31.96
CA ASP A 133 7.22 -3.67 -32.02
C ASP A 133 7.75 -3.85 -30.59
N VAL A 134 7.59 -5.05 -30.03
CA VAL A 134 8.25 -5.41 -28.78
C VAL A 134 9.72 -5.70 -29.11
N LYS A 135 10.57 -4.66 -29.12
CA LYS A 135 12.02 -4.83 -29.16
C LYS A 135 12.48 -5.40 -27.82
N ILE A 136 12.68 -6.71 -27.78
CA ILE A 136 13.37 -7.36 -26.66
C ILE A 136 14.86 -7.11 -26.84
N TYR A 137 15.42 -6.21 -26.02
CA TYR A 137 16.87 -6.08 -25.88
C TYR A 137 17.36 -7.23 -25.01
N SER A 138 17.87 -8.29 -25.64
CA SER A 138 18.62 -9.33 -24.94
C SER A 138 20.01 -8.77 -24.61
N ASN A 139 20.24 -8.39 -23.35
CA ASN A 139 21.60 -8.24 -22.85
C ASN A 139 22.15 -9.66 -22.59
N LEU A 140 22.88 -10.19 -23.58
CA LEU A 140 24.00 -11.09 -23.32
C LEU A 140 25.23 -10.24 -22.98
#